data_AF-A0A1S5TBF9-F1
#
_entry.id   AF-A0A1S5TBF9-F1
#
_cell.length_a   1.000
_cell.length_b   1.000
_cell.length_c   1.000
_cell.angle_alpha   90.00
_cell.angle_beta   90.00
_cell.angle_gamma   90.00
#
_symmetry.space_group_name_H-M   'P 1'
#
loop_
_entity.id
_entity.type
_entity.pdbx_description
1 polymer ?
#
loop_
_entity_poly.entity_id
_entity_poly.type
_entity_poly.pdbx_seq_one_letter_code
_entity_poly.pdbx_strand_id
1 'polypeptide(L)'
;MSFIINLMIFFYLNWKSYNIFMKKYNYIEIKQFMNINEMNFQNILNLYEYPFNNITIASMFYLLISLFSIIKICSLKSISLRKIN
;
A
#
# COMPACT_ATOMS: atom_id res chain seq x y z
N MET A 1 -5.64 -22.33 -19.56
CA MET A 1 -6.05 -23.22 -18.44
C MET A 1 -4.89 -23.62 -17.53
N SER A 2 -3.77 -24.10 -18.06
CA SER A 2 -2.58 -24.47 -17.26
C SER A 2 -2.04 -23.34 -16.37
N PHE A 3 -1.99 -22.10 -16.87
CA PHE A 3 -1.54 -20.94 -16.09
C PHE A 3 -2.42 -20.67 -14.85
N ILE A 4 -3.74 -20.76 -15.01
CA ILE A 4 -4.70 -20.52 -13.92
C ILE A 4 -4.57 -21.61 -12.85
N ILE A 5 -4.40 -22.86 -13.26
CA ILE A 5 -4.22 -23.98 -12.34
C ILE A 5 -2.91 -23.84 -11.54
N ASN A 6 -1.81 -23.44 -12.19
CA ASN A 6 -0.55 -23.19 -11.49
C ASN A 6 -0.64 -22.01 -10.50
N LEU A 7 -1.38 -20.96 -10.85
CA LEU A 7 -1.62 -19.82 -9.96
C LEU A 7 -2.44 -20.23 -8.73
N MET A 8 -3.46 -21.06 -8.91
CA MET A 8 -4.26 -21.60 -7.80
C MET A 8 -3.43 -22.49 -6.86
N ILE A 9 -2.57 -23.35 -7.41
CA ILE A 9 -1.67 -24.20 -6.61
C ILE A 9 -0.67 -23.34 -5.82
N PHE A 10 -0.12 -22.30 -6.45
CA PHE A 10 0.80 -21.36 -5.79
C PHE A 10 0.13 -20.63 -4.63
N PHE A 11 -1.11 -20.15 -4.79
CA PHE A 11 -1.86 -19.53 -3.70
C PHE A 11 -2.18 -20.50 -2.57
N TYR A 12 -2.58 -21.74 -2.89
CA TYR A 12 -2.89 -22.75 -1.90
C TYR A 12 -1.69 -23.10 -1.02
N LEU A 13 -0.51 -23.25 -1.62
CA LEU A 13 0.73 -23.55 -0.89
C LEU A 13 1.15 -22.39 0.01
N ASN A 14 1.01 -21.14 -0.45
CA ASN A 14 1.33 -19.95 0.34
C ASN A 14 0.31 -19.65 1.45
N TRP A 15 -0.94 -20.10 1.31
CA TRP A 15 -1.96 -19.92 2.35
C TRP A 15 -1.57 -20.60 3.68
N LYS A 16 -0.97 -21.78 3.59
CA LYS A 16 -0.61 -22.58 4.77
C LYS A 16 0.56 -21.96 5.55
N SER A 17 1.48 -21.26 4.88
CA SER A 17 2.58 -20.52 5.53
C SER A 17 2.10 -19.22 6.19
N TYR A 18 1.11 -18.54 5.60
CA TYR A 18 0.50 -17.34 6.18
C TYR A 18 -0.19 -17.60 7.53
N ASN A 19 -0.83 -18.76 7.71
CA ASN A 19 -1.48 -19.13 8.99
C ASN A 19 -0.50 -19.31 10.16
N ILE A 20 0.77 -19.66 9.88
CA ILE A 20 1.82 -19.79 10.90
C ILE A 20 2.36 -18.41 11.31
N PHE A 21 2.50 -17.49 10.35
CA PHE A 21 2.88 -16.10 10.61
C PHE A 21 1.77 -15.35 11.37
N MET A 22 0.50 -15.53 10.99
CA MET A 22 -0.64 -14.84 11.60
C MET A 22 -0.85 -15.15 13.10
N LYS A 23 -0.47 -16.34 13.57
CA LYS A 23 -0.56 -16.68 15.01
C LYS A 23 0.46 -15.93 15.87
N LYS A 24 1.51 -15.35 15.27
CA LYS A 24 2.62 -14.71 15.98
C LYS A 24 2.53 -13.17 15.98
N TYR A 25 1.78 -12.59 15.05
CA TYR A 25 1.42 -11.17 15.07
C TYR A 25 0.38 -10.94 16.16
N ASN A 26 0.91 -10.70 17.35
CA ASN A 26 0.22 -10.60 18.61
C ASN A 26 -0.97 -9.62 18.54
N TYR A 27 -2.03 -9.97 19.26
CA TYR A 27 -3.20 -9.18 19.63
C TYR A 27 -2.92 -7.69 19.99
N ILE A 28 -1.68 -7.37 20.36
CA ILE A 28 -1.17 -6.03 20.68
C ILE A 28 -1.11 -5.11 19.45
N GLU A 29 -0.71 -5.62 18.28
CA GLU A 29 -0.59 -4.81 17.05
C GLU A 29 -1.97 -4.42 16.50
N ILE A 30 -2.95 -5.34 16.57
CA ILE A 30 -4.34 -5.07 16.17
C ILE A 30 -4.94 -3.96 17.05
N LYS A 31 -4.61 -3.95 18.34
CA LYS A 31 -5.08 -2.93 19.28
C LYS A 31 -4.53 -1.53 18.95
N GLN A 32 -3.28 -1.41 18.50
CA GLN A 32 -2.73 -0.13 18.04
C GLN A 32 -3.43 0.39 16.79
N PHE A 33 -3.85 -0.49 15.86
CA PHE A 33 -4.61 -0.06 14.68
C PHE A 33 -5.99 0.49 15.05
N MET A 34 -6.65 -0.12 16.03
CA MET A 34 -7.95 0.35 16.54
C MET A 34 -7.82 1.71 17.26
N ASN A 35 -6.65 2.03 17.80
CA ASN A 35 -6.37 3.31 18.47
C ASN A 35 -6.02 4.46 17.50
N ILE A 36 -5.88 4.22 16.19
CA ILE A 36 -5.68 5.32 15.20
C ILE A 36 -6.83 6.32 15.26
N ASN A 37 -8.04 5.85 15.58
CA ASN A 37 -9.23 6.68 15.62
C ASN A 37 -9.39 7.47 16.94
N GLU A 38 -8.54 7.20 17.94
CA GLU A 38 -8.51 8.02 19.16
C GLU A 38 -7.79 9.34 18.87
N MET A 39 -8.38 10.44 19.33
CA MET A 39 -7.99 11.81 19.02
C MET A 39 -6.75 12.25 19.83
N ASN A 40 -5.67 11.48 19.74
CA ASN A 40 -4.44 11.70 20.48
C ASN A 40 -3.26 11.89 19.52
N PHE A 41 -2.50 12.98 19.67
CA PHE A 41 -1.36 13.29 18.79
C PHE A 41 -0.30 12.19 18.77
N GLN A 42 -0.14 11.47 19.89
CA GLN A 42 0.78 10.34 19.99
C GLN A 42 0.41 9.20 19.02
N ASN A 43 -0.87 9.00 18.71
CA ASN A 43 -1.31 7.94 17.81
C ASN A 43 -0.91 8.21 16.35
N ILE A 44 -0.83 9.49 15.97
CA ILE A 44 -0.34 9.89 14.65
C ILE A 44 1.18 9.65 14.56
N LEU A 45 1.93 9.91 15.64
CA LEU A 45 3.37 9.64 15.69
C LEU A 45 3.67 8.13 15.56
N ASN A 46 2.84 7.29 16.18
CA ASN A 46 2.97 5.83 16.11
C ASN A 46 2.88 5.28 14.67
N LEU A 47 2.30 6.01 13.70
CA LEU A 47 2.28 5.61 12.29
C LEU A 47 3.66 5.70 11.64
N TYR A 48 4.50 6.63 12.09
CA TYR A 48 5.86 6.82 11.58
C TYR A 48 6.86 5.88 12.26
N GLU A 49 6.53 5.37 13.45
CA GLU A 49 7.36 4.43 14.20
C GLU A 49 7.10 2.97 13.78
N TYR A 50 8.02 2.09 14.17
CA TYR A 50 7.83 0.65 13.98
C TYR A 50 6.68 0.15 14.89
N PRO A 51 5.74 -0.69 14.40
CA PRO A 51 5.76 -1.45 13.14
C PRO A 51 5.04 -0.79 11.95
N PHE A 52 4.35 0.33 12.14
CA PHE A 52 3.43 0.91 11.12
C PHE A 52 4.12 1.75 10.04
N ASN A 53 5.42 1.98 10.16
CA ASN A 53 6.22 2.69 9.16
C ASN A 53 6.10 2.12 7.72
N ASN A 54 5.66 0.88 7.55
CA ASN A 54 5.37 0.36 6.20
C ASN A 54 4.23 1.13 5.50
N ILE A 55 3.25 1.64 6.25
CA ILE A 55 2.12 2.42 5.74
C ILE A 55 2.58 3.80 5.28
N THR A 56 3.46 4.45 6.05
CA THR A 56 4.06 5.74 5.67
C THR A 56 4.97 5.59 4.45
N ILE A 57 5.78 4.53 4.38
CA ILE A 57 6.60 4.25 3.18
C ILE A 57 5.70 4.03 1.95
N ALA A 58 4.61 3.27 2.09
CA ALA A 58 3.67 3.04 0.99
C ALA A 58 3.00 4.34 0.52
N SER A 59 2.61 5.23 1.45
CA SER A 59 2.01 6.52 1.10
C SER A 59 3.01 7.47 0.42
N MET A 60 4.28 7.46 0.85
CA MET A 60 5.35 8.20 0.16
C MET A 60 5.54 7.72 -1.28
N PHE A 61 5.58 6.41 -1.52
CA PHE A 61 5.66 5.86 -2.87
C PHE A 61 4.45 6.22 -3.72
N TYR A 62 3.24 6.15 -3.15
CA TYR A 62 2.03 6.55 -3.84
C TYR A 62 2.08 8.01 -4.30
N LEU A 63 2.52 8.93 -3.42
CA LEU A 63 2.68 10.34 -3.75
C LEU A 63 3.74 10.57 -4.83
N LEU A 64 4.85 9.82 -4.78
CA LEU A 64 5.90 9.92 -5.79
C LEU A 64 5.40 9.46 -7.18
N ILE A 65 4.64 8.36 -7.23
CA ILE A 65 4.02 7.87 -8.46
C ILE A 65 2.96 8.84 -8.98
N SER A 66 2.16 9.42 -8.09
CA SER A 66 1.12 10.38 -8.48
C SER A 66 1.72 11.67 -9.04
N LEU A 67 2.83 12.14 -8.49
CA LEU A 67 3.57 13.27 -9.06
C LEU A 67 4.08 12.96 -10.47
N PHE A 68 4.70 11.80 -10.68
CA PHE A 68 5.16 11.41 -12.01
C PHE A 68 4.02 11.24 -13.01
N SER A 69 2.87 10.71 -12.58
CA SER A 69 1.71 10.55 -13.45
C SER A 69 1.10 11.89 -13.83
N ILE A 70 0.97 12.83 -12.88
CA ILE A 70 0.49 14.19 -13.15
C ILE A 70 1.41 14.91 -14.14
N ILE A 71 2.72 14.87 -13.92
CA ILE A 71 3.71 15.48 -14.84
C ILE A 71 3.56 14.88 -16.25
N LYS A 72 3.45 13.55 -16.36
CA LYS A 72 3.26 12.89 -17.65
C LYS A 72 1.97 13.31 -18.33
N ILE A 73 0.85 13.40 -17.60
CA ILE A 73 -0.44 13.85 -18.12
C ILE A 73 -0.36 15.30 -18.61
N CYS A 74 0.23 16.21 -17.82
CA CYS A 74 0.44 17.60 -18.19
C CYS A 74 1.33 17.75 -19.43
N SER A 75 2.39 16.94 -19.54
CA SER A 75 3.30 16.96 -20.69
C SER A 75 2.59 16.53 -21.99
N LEU A 76 1.74 15.51 -21.93
CA LEU A 76 0.98 15.00 -23.08
C LEU A 76 -0.04 16.01 -23.60
N LYS A 77 -0.72 16.73 -22.70
CA LYS A 77 -1.78 17.68 -23.06
C LYS A 77 -1.26 18.93 -23.80
N SER A 78 0.02 19.26 -23.66
CA SER A 78 0.65 20.37 -24.39
C SER A 78 0.76 20.14 -25.90
N ILE A 79 0.75 18.88 -26.36
CA ILE A 79 0.88 18.51 -27.78
C ILE A 79 -0.47 18.57 -28.50
N SER A 80 -1.58 18.25 -27.82
CA SER A 80 -2.93 18.24 -28.45
C SER A 80 -3.56 19.63 -28.59
N LEU A 81 -3.06 20.66 -27.89
CA LEU A 81 -3.57 22.04 -27.98
C LEU A 81 -2.78 22.94 -28.94
N ARG A 82 -1.69 22.45 -29.54
CA ARG A 82 -0.95 23.15 -30.60
C ARG A 82 -1.25 22.52 -31.96
N LYS A 83 -2.45 22.81 -32.47
CA LYS A 83 -2.79 23.04 -33.89
C LYS A 83 -4.32 23.10 -34.00
N ILE A 84 -4.88 24.23 -33.62
CA ILE A 84 -6.09 24.75 -34.27
C ILE A 84 -5.55 25.89 -35.13
N ASN A 85 -5.13 25.52 -36.34
CA ASN A 85 -4.86 26.42 -37.45
C ASN A 85 -5.48 25.75 -38.68
#